data_AF-A0A136LK37-F1
#
_entry.id   AF-A0A136LK37-F1
#
_cell.length_a   1.000
_cell.length_b   1.000
_cell.length_c   1.000
_cell.angle_alpha   90.00
_cell.angle_beta   90.00
_cell.angle_gamma   90.00
#
_symmetry.space_group_name_H-M   'P 1'
#
loop_
_entity.id
_entity.type
_entity.pdbx_description
1 polymer ?
#
loop_
_entity_poly.entity_id
_entity_poly.type
_entity_poly.pdbx_seq_one_letter_code
_entity_poly.pdbx_strand_id
1 'polypeptide(L)'
;MKKPKRAGKSGPKSRQKPNINPSLLWEYDLDTFNYDKSYKIVIERVLQLGNLHEWREILHYYGEDKILETIKWSAQLNAYEKNSHNVFLKSDFLHAA
;
A
#
# COMPACT_ATOMS: atom_id res chain seq x y z
N MET A 1 -49.80 18.32 -9.19
CA MET A 1 -48.53 18.08 -9.92
C MET A 1 -47.36 18.13 -8.93
N LYS A 2 -46.97 17.01 -8.30
CA LYS A 2 -45.80 16.94 -7.42
C LYS A 2 -44.62 16.44 -8.25
N LYS A 3 -43.59 17.28 -8.47
CA LYS A 3 -42.37 16.87 -9.17
C LYS A 3 -41.66 15.78 -8.34
N PRO A 4 -41.10 14.73 -8.96
CA PRO A 4 -40.36 13.71 -8.22
C PRO A 4 -39.07 14.29 -7.66
N LYS A 5 -38.78 13.98 -6.39
CA LYS A 5 -37.49 14.28 -5.76
C LYS A 5 -36.42 13.51 -6.53
N ARG A 6 -35.45 14.23 -7.12
CA ARG A 6 -34.28 13.62 -7.75
C ARG A 6 -33.56 12.78 -6.69
N ALA A 7 -33.44 11.48 -6.93
CA ALA A 7 -32.55 10.62 -6.18
C ALA A 7 -31.15 11.24 -6.22
N GLY A 8 -30.62 11.63 -5.07
CA GLY A 8 -29.23 12.07 -4.96
C GLY A 8 -28.35 10.91 -5.43
N LYS A 9 -27.58 11.16 -6.49
CA LYS A 9 -26.52 10.24 -6.90
C LYS A 9 -25.57 10.16 -5.70
N SER A 10 -25.52 9.03 -5.01
CA SER A 10 -24.44 8.73 -4.08
C SER A 10 -23.13 8.92 -4.86
N GLY A 11 -22.35 9.94 -4.48
CA GLY A 11 -21.04 10.18 -5.07
C GLY A 11 -20.16 8.91 -4.99
N PRO A 12 -19.10 8.82 -5.80
CA PRO A 12 -18.24 7.64 -5.79
C PRO A 12 -17.75 7.39 -4.36
N LYS A 13 -18.00 6.17 -3.86
CA LYS A 13 -17.50 5.68 -2.57
C LYS A 13 -16.00 5.95 -2.54
N SER A 14 -15.52 6.73 -1.56
CA SER A 14 -14.11 7.06 -1.42
C SER A 14 -13.30 5.77 -1.42
N ARG A 15 -12.47 5.55 -2.45
CA ARG A 15 -11.53 4.42 -2.45
C ARG A 15 -10.63 4.61 -1.24
N GLN A 16 -10.54 3.59 -0.38
CA GLN A 16 -9.59 3.64 0.72
C GLN A 16 -8.18 3.71 0.12
N LYS A 17 -7.27 4.42 0.80
CA LYS A 17 -5.85 4.51 0.45
C LYS A 17 -5.04 4.18 1.70
N PRO A 18 -3.87 3.54 1.57
CA PRO A 18 -3.00 3.31 2.71
C PRO A 18 -2.53 4.65 3.29
N ASN A 19 -2.46 4.73 4.61
CA ASN A 19 -1.96 5.88 5.36
C ASN A 19 -0.43 5.87 5.41
N ILE A 20 0.22 6.16 4.28
CA ILE A 20 1.67 6.25 4.16
C ILE A 20 2.13 7.66 3.82
N ASN A 21 3.40 7.98 4.08
CA ASN A 21 3.97 9.27 3.70
C ASN A 21 3.91 9.45 2.16
N PRO A 22 3.24 10.50 1.63
CA PRO A 22 3.10 10.71 0.20
C PRO A 22 4.44 10.94 -0.52
N SER A 23 5.48 11.40 0.18
CA SER A 23 6.83 11.57 -0.39
C SER A 23 7.47 10.25 -0.84
N LEU A 24 6.98 9.09 -0.37
CA LEU A 24 7.40 7.77 -0.89
C LEU A 24 7.03 7.56 -2.36
N LEU A 25 6.06 8.32 -2.86
CA LEU A 25 5.51 8.25 -4.20
C LEU A 25 5.61 9.61 -4.92
N TRP A 26 6.67 10.37 -4.64
CA TRP A 26 6.87 11.76 -5.12
C TRP A 26 6.79 11.93 -6.65
N GLU A 27 7.01 10.86 -7.40
CA GLU A 27 6.96 10.82 -8.86
C GLU A 27 5.55 10.56 -9.45
N TYR A 28 4.55 10.29 -8.60
CA TYR A 28 3.19 9.96 -9.02
C TYR A 28 2.19 11.07 -8.67
N ASP A 29 1.19 11.25 -9.53
CA ASP A 29 0.01 12.04 -9.23
C ASP A 29 -0.92 11.26 -8.28
N LEU A 30 -0.88 11.62 -6.99
CA LEU A 30 -1.62 10.94 -5.93
C LEU A 30 -3.14 11.22 -5.95
N ASP A 31 -3.59 12.23 -6.69
CA ASP A 31 -5.02 12.52 -6.84
C ASP A 31 -5.70 11.46 -7.74
N THR A 32 -4.94 10.89 -8.68
CA THR A 32 -5.43 9.88 -9.63
C THR A 32 -4.85 8.48 -9.40
N PHE A 33 -3.86 8.34 -8.52
CA PHE A 33 -3.17 7.08 -8.24
C PHE A 33 -4.12 5.97 -7.73
N ASN A 34 -3.99 4.77 -8.29
CA ASN A 34 -4.77 3.61 -7.90
C ASN A 34 -3.95 2.67 -7.00
N TYR A 35 -4.05 2.87 -5.69
CA TYR A 35 -3.31 2.10 -4.68
C TYR A 35 -3.56 0.59 -4.74
N ASP A 36 -4.76 0.15 -5.14
CA ASP A 36 -5.08 -1.28 -5.22
C ASP A 36 -4.43 -1.93 -6.44
N LYS A 37 -4.49 -1.26 -7.60
CA LYS A 37 -3.89 -1.77 -8.86
C LYS A 37 -2.36 -1.63 -8.86
N SER A 38 -1.83 -0.62 -8.17
CA SER A 38 -0.41 -0.29 -8.13
C SER A 38 0.29 -0.82 -6.87
N TYR A 39 -0.26 -1.82 -6.19
CA TYR A 39 0.24 -2.30 -4.88
C TYR A 39 1.73 -2.64 -4.88
N LYS A 40 2.27 -3.22 -5.96
CA LYS A 40 3.70 -3.55 -6.09
C LYS A 40 4.60 -2.33 -5.96
N ILE A 41 4.20 -1.21 -6.56
CA ILE A 41 4.94 0.07 -6.48
C ILE A 41 4.92 0.57 -5.04
N VAL A 42 3.74 0.58 -4.42
CA VAL A 42 3.56 1.09 -3.05
C VAL A 42 4.38 0.27 -2.05
N ILE A 43 4.25 -1.05 -2.12
CA ILE A 43 4.99 -1.96 -1.25
C ILE A 43 6.49 -1.81 -1.48
N GLU A 44 6.98 -1.85 -2.72
CA GLU A 44 8.41 -1.71 -3.03
C GLU A 44 9.01 -0.41 -2.46
N ARG A 45 8.29 0.72 -2.55
CA ARG A 45 8.73 2.00 -1.96
C ARG A 45 8.84 1.93 -0.44
N VAL A 46 7.93 1.24 0.22
CA VAL A 46 8.00 1.01 1.68
C VAL A 46 9.14 0.06 2.05
N LEU A 47 9.39 -0.98 1.26
CA LEU A 47 10.52 -1.90 1.47
C LEU A 47 11.86 -1.14 1.44
N GLN A 48 12.00 -0.19 0.52
CA GLN A 48 13.24 0.56 0.30
C GLN A 48 13.42 1.75 1.24
N LEU A 49 12.34 2.50 1.53
CA LEU A 49 12.39 3.83 2.16
C LEU A 49 11.45 4.00 3.35
N GLY A 50 10.57 3.03 3.61
CA GLY A 50 9.55 3.11 4.65
C GLY A 50 10.12 2.88 6.05
N ASN A 51 9.48 3.51 7.04
CA ASN A 51 9.72 3.25 8.44
C ASN A 51 8.69 2.23 8.98
N LEU A 52 8.78 1.91 10.27
CA LEU A 52 7.92 0.90 10.90
C LEU A 52 6.41 1.21 10.75
N HIS A 53 6.02 2.48 10.75
CA HIS A 53 4.65 2.89 10.50
C HIS A 53 4.17 2.47 9.11
N GLU A 54 4.92 2.79 8.05
CA GLU A 54 4.49 2.41 6.70
C GLU A 54 4.56 0.91 6.48
N TRP A 55 5.52 0.21 7.09
CA TRP A 55 5.56 -1.25 7.09
C TRP A 55 4.30 -1.88 7.68
N ARG A 56 3.83 -1.38 8.83
CA ARG A 56 2.57 -1.83 9.45
C ARG A 56 1.37 -1.46 8.59
N GLU A 57 1.38 -0.28 7.98
CA GLU A 57 0.29 0.16 7.10
C GLU A 57 0.16 -0.74 5.86
N ILE A 58 1.26 -1.07 5.17
CA ILE A 58 1.18 -1.97 4.02
C ILE A 58 0.77 -3.39 4.42
N LEU A 59 1.18 -3.85 5.61
CA LEU A 59 0.76 -5.14 6.14
C LEU A 59 -0.75 -5.15 6.41
N HIS A 60 -1.27 -4.10 7.05
CA HIS A 60 -2.70 -3.96 7.32
C HIS A 60 -3.53 -3.79 6.04
N TYR A 61 -3.08 -2.96 5.10
CA TYR A 61 -3.84 -2.61 3.89
C TYR A 61 -3.78 -3.69 2.80
N TYR A 62 -2.60 -4.25 2.53
CA TYR A 62 -2.40 -5.20 1.43
C TYR A 62 -2.34 -6.67 1.87
N GLY A 63 -1.96 -6.92 3.13
CA GLY A 63 -1.74 -8.27 3.65
C GLY A 63 -0.38 -8.84 3.29
N GLU A 64 0.04 -9.85 4.06
CA GLU A 64 1.34 -10.51 3.95
C GLU A 64 1.57 -11.12 2.55
N ASP A 65 0.55 -11.75 1.95
CA ASP A 65 0.67 -12.42 0.65
C ASP A 65 1.13 -11.48 -0.46
N LYS A 66 0.56 -10.26 -0.52
CA LYS A 66 0.94 -9.25 -1.52
C LYS A 66 2.34 -8.71 -1.28
N ILE A 67 2.77 -8.63 -0.02
CA ILE A 67 4.14 -8.22 0.34
C ILE A 67 5.13 -9.29 -0.12
N LEU A 68 4.89 -10.56 0.20
CA LEU A 68 5.71 -11.68 -0.23
C LEU A 68 5.77 -11.79 -1.77
N GLU A 69 4.65 -11.58 -2.45
CA GLU A 69 4.60 -11.54 -3.91
C GLU A 69 5.49 -10.42 -4.46
N THR A 70 5.40 -9.22 -3.88
CA THR A 70 6.19 -8.06 -4.31
C THR A 70 7.69 -8.26 -4.06
N ILE A 71 8.07 -8.82 -2.91
CA ILE A 71 9.47 -9.18 -2.60
C ILE A 71 10.03 -10.13 -3.68
N LYS A 72 9.26 -11.16 -4.08
CA LYS A 72 9.67 -12.11 -5.12
C LYS A 72 9.75 -11.43 -6.50
N TRP A 73 8.73 -10.66 -6.84
CA TRP A 73 8.56 -10.00 -8.14
C TRP A 73 9.58 -8.89 -8.40
N SER A 74 9.98 -8.14 -7.36
CA SER A 74 10.83 -6.97 -7.52
C SER A 74 12.17 -7.31 -8.17
N ALA A 75 12.50 -6.58 -9.23
CA ALA A 75 13.83 -6.58 -9.84
C ALA A 75 14.76 -5.54 -9.20
N GLN A 76 14.23 -4.62 -8.39
CA GLN A 76 15.00 -3.59 -7.69
C GLN A 76 15.69 -4.14 -6.45
N LEU A 77 15.09 -5.16 -5.82
CA LEU A 77 15.66 -5.81 -4.64
C LEU A 77 16.65 -6.92 -5.04
N ASN A 78 17.85 -6.88 -4.49
CA ASN A 78 18.81 -7.96 -4.62
C ASN A 78 18.46 -9.14 -3.69
N ALA A 79 19.17 -10.27 -3.83
CA ALA A 79 18.90 -11.48 -3.06
C ALA A 79 19.01 -11.28 -1.53
N TYR A 80 19.97 -10.47 -1.09
CA TYR A 80 20.16 -10.16 0.32
C TYR A 80 19.01 -9.32 0.88
N GLU A 81 18.57 -8.30 0.14
CA GLU A 81 17.43 -7.46 0.52
C GLU A 81 16.15 -8.30 0.60
N LYS A 82 15.89 -9.14 -0.41
CA LYS A 82 14.73 -10.06 -0.39
C LYS A 82 14.74 -10.96 0.84
N ASN A 83 15.89 -11.51 1.22
CA ASN A 83 15.99 -12.32 2.43
C ASN A 83 15.73 -11.48 3.69
N SER A 84 16.34 -10.30 3.78
CA SER A 84 16.20 -9.40 4.93
C SER A 84 14.74 -8.96 5.13
N HIS A 85 14.03 -8.62 4.05
CA HIS A 85 12.61 -8.27 4.10
C HIS A 85 11.73 -9.46 4.49
N ASN A 86 12.03 -10.67 4.00
CA ASN A 86 11.30 -11.88 4.42
C ASN A 86 11.47 -12.16 5.92
N VAL A 87 12.67 -11.95 6.47
CA VAL A 87 12.92 -12.10 7.91
C VAL A 87 12.19 -11.01 8.69
N PHE A 88 12.26 -9.76 8.25
CA PHE A 88 11.60 -8.63 8.91
C PHE A 88 10.08 -8.79 8.95
N LEU A 89 9.47 -9.21 7.84
CA LEU A 89 8.03 -9.44 7.73
C LEU A 89 7.51 -10.47 8.75
N LYS A 90 8.36 -11.45 9.10
CA LYS A 90 8.06 -12.52 10.06
C LYS A 90 8.50 -12.19 11.48
N SER A 91 9.17 -11.06 11.69
CA SER A 91 9.76 -10.73 12.98
C SER A 91 8.71 -10.20 13.96
N ASP A 92 8.86 -10.57 15.23
CA ASP A 92 8.00 -10.05 16.31
C ASP A 92 8.02 -8.52 16.40
N PHE A 93 9.10 -7.87 15.93
CA PHE A 93 9.21 -6.41 15.90
C PHE A 93 8.11 -5.76 15.05
N LEU A 94 7.79 -6.35 13.90
CA LEU A 94 6.75 -5.83 13.01
C LEU A 94 5.34 -6.04 13.62
N HIS A 95 5.14 -7.18 14.26
CA HIS A 95 3.86 -7.62 14.83
C HIS A 95 3.64 -7.16 16.28
N ALA A 96 4.63 -6.53 16.91
CA ALA A 96 4.50 -5.98 18.24
C ALA A 96 3.45 -4.85 18.27
N ALA A 97 2.50 -4.99 19.20
CA ALA A 97 1.40 -4.05 19.44
C ALA A 97 1.86 -2.69 19.96
#